data_AF-A0A2H9R7W8-F1
#
_entry.id   AF-A0A2H9R7W8-F1
#
_cell.length_a   1.000
_cell.length_b   1.000
_cell.length_c   1.000
_cell.angle_alpha   90.00
_cell.angle_beta   90.00
_cell.angle_gamma   90.00
#
_symmetry.space_group_name_H-M   'P 1'
#
loop_
_entity.id
_entity.type
_entity.pdbx_description
1 polymer ?
#
loop_
_entity_poly.entity_id
_entity_poly.type
_entity_poly.pdbx_seq_one_letter_code
_entity_poly.pdbx_strand_id
1 'polypeptide(L)'
;MDEITIEMIKMLKIRTDISKEIGEIKKNIGKGVTDETREDNLRTKVITLCNELNFDESIATKFLNFLLNESIKVQSDNKQTHLSIFLKAKSMEREGKKIIHMEVGEPDFSPPQIVKKALEEVFDKGFLKYGNAKGLPSFRSALAKYSSDKFGATVTQDNIIVSPGARFSIFTTITTLLNPGDELIIIEPAWPAYKECALNSGIKVRTITTTLEGKWEPAIEQIQKVINANTKMIVLNYP
;
A
#
# COMPACT_ATOMS: atom_id res chain seq x y z
N MET A 1 -32.76 -10.61 -11.96
CA MET A 1 -31.58 -9.87 -11.47
C MET A 1 -31.07 -10.54 -10.21
N ASP A 2 -31.93 -10.69 -9.19
CA ASP A 2 -31.61 -11.33 -7.90
C ASP A 2 -31.01 -12.74 -8.03
N GLU A 3 -31.59 -13.61 -8.86
CA GLU A 3 -31.07 -14.97 -9.09
C GLU A 3 -29.63 -14.96 -9.62
N ILE A 4 -29.34 -14.08 -10.58
CA ILE A 4 -28.00 -13.93 -11.16
C ILE A 4 -27.04 -13.41 -10.09
N THR A 5 -27.45 -12.41 -9.31
CA THR A 5 -26.63 -11.87 -8.22
C THR A 5 -26.32 -12.93 -7.16
N ILE A 6 -27.31 -13.74 -6.77
CA ILE A 6 -27.13 -14.85 -5.82
C ILE A 6 -26.16 -15.88 -6.40
N GLU A 7 -26.28 -16.20 -7.69
CA GLU A 7 -25.41 -17.16 -8.34
C GLU A 7 -23.96 -16.66 -8.43
N MET A 8 -23.76 -15.36 -8.70
CA MET A 8 -22.43 -14.74 -8.65
C MET A 8 -21.77 -14.91 -7.26
N ILE A 9 -22.54 -14.75 -6.18
CA ILE A 9 -22.02 -14.95 -4.81
C ILE A 9 -21.64 -16.41 -4.55
N LYS A 10 -22.44 -17.38 -5.02
CA LYS A 10 -22.09 -18.81 -4.90
C LYS A 10 -20.83 -19.14 -5.69
N MET A 11 -20.72 -18.66 -6.93
CA MET A 11 -19.53 -18.87 -7.76
C MET A 11 -18.29 -18.22 -7.15
N LEU A 12 -18.43 -17.03 -6.56
CA LEU A 12 -17.35 -16.39 -5.82
C LEU A 12 -16.88 -17.25 -4.64
N LYS A 13 -17.80 -17.80 -3.84
CA LYS A 13 -17.47 -18.72 -2.75
C LYS A 13 -16.69 -19.93 -3.26
N ILE A 14 -17.16 -20.59 -4.32
CA ILE A 14 -16.47 -21.75 -4.91
C ILE A 14 -15.06 -21.36 -5.34
N ARG A 15 -14.90 -20.21 -6.01
CA ARG A 15 -13.59 -19.71 -6.43
C ARG A 15 -12.66 -19.40 -5.25
N THR A 16 -13.19 -18.82 -4.18
CA THR A 16 -12.44 -18.54 -2.95
C THR A 16 -11.96 -19.84 -2.29
N ASP A 17 -12.82 -20.85 -2.21
CA ASP A 17 -12.46 -22.14 -1.60
C ASP A 17 -11.36 -22.85 -2.44
N ILE A 18 -11.49 -22.87 -3.78
CA ILE A 18 -10.41 -23.34 -4.69
C ILE A 18 -9.12 -22.54 -4.50
N SER A 19 -9.21 -21.22 -4.31
CA SER A 19 -8.03 -20.37 -4.09
C SER A 19 -7.27 -20.75 -2.82
N LYS A 20 -7.98 -21.12 -1.74
CA LYS A 20 -7.36 -21.60 -0.49
C LYS A 20 -6.62 -22.92 -0.71
N GLU A 21 -7.26 -23.89 -1.35
CA GLU A 21 -6.63 -25.19 -1.67
C GLU A 21 -5.36 -25.00 -2.51
N ILE A 22 -5.42 -24.13 -3.53
CA ILE A 22 -4.24 -23.76 -4.33
C ILE A 22 -3.13 -23.15 -3.45
N GLY A 23 -3.50 -22.31 -2.48
CA GLY A 23 -2.56 -21.71 -1.52
C GLY A 23 -1.83 -22.75 -0.68
N GLU A 24 -2.55 -23.73 -0.14
CA GLU A 24 -1.97 -24.84 0.63
C GLU A 24 -0.99 -25.66 -0.21
N ILE A 25 -1.37 -25.99 -1.45
CA ILE A 25 -0.50 -26.70 -2.38
C ILE A 25 0.76 -25.88 -2.69
N LYS A 26 0.61 -24.59 -3.04
CA LYS A 26 1.74 -23.69 -3.31
C LYS A 26 2.71 -23.60 -2.14
N LYS A 27 2.19 -23.51 -0.91
CA LYS A 27 2.99 -23.50 0.32
C LYS A 27 3.81 -24.77 0.47
N ASN A 28 3.21 -25.93 0.21
CA ASN A 28 3.90 -27.24 0.30
C ASN A 28 5.02 -27.39 -0.75
N ILE A 29 4.91 -26.74 -1.90
CA ILE A 29 5.93 -26.77 -2.97
C ILE A 29 6.83 -25.54 -2.99
N GLY A 30 6.75 -24.65 -2.00
CA GLY A 30 7.59 -23.46 -1.88
C GLY A 30 7.35 -22.38 -2.95
N LYS A 31 6.17 -22.36 -3.60
CA LYS A 31 5.82 -21.32 -4.59
C LYS A 31 5.17 -20.09 -3.94
N GLY A 32 5.43 -18.93 -4.54
CA GLY A 32 4.76 -17.68 -4.18
C GLY A 32 3.26 -17.70 -4.45
N VAL A 33 2.53 -16.81 -3.76
CA VAL A 33 1.07 -16.67 -3.90
C VAL A 33 0.69 -16.12 -5.28
N THR A 34 1.45 -15.14 -5.78
CA THR A 34 1.21 -14.47 -7.06
C THR A 34 2.00 -15.11 -8.21
N ASP A 35 1.42 -15.10 -9.41
CA ASP A 35 2.05 -15.57 -10.66
C ASP A 35 1.63 -14.63 -11.80
N GLU A 36 2.50 -13.66 -12.11
CA GLU A 36 2.18 -12.60 -13.07
C GLU A 36 1.88 -13.15 -14.47
N THR A 37 2.61 -14.17 -14.90
CA THR A 37 2.39 -14.79 -16.22
C THR A 37 1.01 -15.43 -16.28
N ARG A 38 0.60 -16.12 -15.22
CA ARG A 38 -0.74 -16.74 -15.18
C ARG A 38 -1.85 -15.71 -15.11
N GLU A 39 -1.64 -14.62 -14.36
CA GLU A 39 -2.57 -13.51 -14.23
C GLU A 39 -2.75 -12.75 -15.53
N ASP A 40 -1.67 -12.42 -16.23
CA ASP A 40 -1.74 -11.73 -17.52
C ASP A 40 -2.39 -12.62 -18.59
N ASN A 41 -2.12 -13.93 -18.59
CA ASN A 41 -2.84 -14.89 -19.42
C ASN A 41 -4.35 -14.93 -19.13
N LEU A 42 -4.75 -14.82 -17.85
CA LEU A 42 -6.17 -14.76 -17.48
C LEU A 42 -6.78 -13.42 -17.91
N ARG A 43 -6.05 -12.31 -17.78
CA ARG A 43 -6.48 -10.99 -18.23
C ARG A 43 -6.77 -10.98 -19.73
N THR A 44 -5.89 -11.55 -20.54
CA THR A 44 -6.11 -11.68 -22.00
C THR A 44 -7.40 -12.45 -22.30
N LYS A 45 -7.64 -13.58 -21.62
CA LYS A 45 -8.88 -14.36 -21.80
C LYS A 45 -10.13 -13.57 -21.42
N VAL A 46 -10.08 -12.80 -20.34
CA VAL A 46 -11.19 -11.94 -19.91
C VAL A 46 -11.46 -10.84 -20.94
N ILE A 47 -10.42 -10.20 -21.48
CA ILE A 47 -10.56 -9.16 -22.51
C ILE A 47 -11.15 -9.75 -23.80
N THR A 48 -10.68 -10.91 -24.26
CA THR A 48 -11.26 -11.58 -25.44
C THR A 48 -12.75 -11.88 -25.24
N LEU A 49 -13.12 -12.42 -24.08
CA LEU A 49 -14.53 -12.69 -23.77
C LEU A 49 -15.39 -11.42 -23.72
N CYS A 50 -14.85 -10.30 -23.21
CA CYS A 50 -15.57 -9.03 -23.20
C CYS A 50 -15.89 -8.53 -24.60
N ASN A 51 -14.93 -8.66 -25.52
CA ASN A 51 -15.11 -8.30 -26.92
C ASN A 51 -16.19 -9.17 -27.59
N GLU A 52 -16.19 -10.47 -27.34
CA GLU A 52 -17.22 -11.40 -27.85
C GLU A 52 -18.62 -11.07 -27.32
N LEU A 53 -18.73 -10.64 -26.07
CA LEU A 53 -19.99 -10.30 -25.40
C LEU A 53 -20.43 -8.85 -25.60
N ASN A 54 -19.63 -8.02 -26.30
CA ASN A 54 -19.82 -6.58 -26.40
C ASN A 54 -19.99 -5.92 -25.01
N PHE A 55 -19.14 -6.31 -24.05
CA PHE A 55 -19.16 -5.86 -22.67
C PHE A 55 -17.98 -4.93 -22.37
N ASP A 56 -18.19 -3.96 -21.47
CA ASP A 56 -17.17 -2.97 -21.11
C ASP A 56 -15.94 -3.62 -20.47
N GLU A 57 -14.79 -3.51 -21.15
CA GLU A 57 -13.52 -4.08 -20.70
C GLU A 57 -13.05 -3.48 -19.37
N SER A 58 -13.36 -2.22 -19.08
CA SER A 58 -13.00 -1.57 -17.81
C SER A 58 -13.71 -2.26 -16.65
N ILE A 59 -15.02 -2.52 -16.78
CA ILE A 59 -15.79 -3.19 -15.73
C ILE A 59 -15.25 -4.61 -15.48
N ALA A 60 -14.98 -5.35 -16.54
CA ALA A 60 -14.50 -6.72 -16.41
C ALA A 60 -13.08 -6.81 -15.84
N THR A 61 -12.18 -5.92 -16.25
CA THR A 61 -10.80 -5.88 -15.72
C THR A 61 -10.75 -5.46 -14.26
N LYS A 62 -11.65 -4.56 -13.83
CA LYS A 62 -11.85 -4.20 -12.42
C LYS A 62 -12.33 -5.39 -11.60
N PHE A 63 -13.34 -6.10 -12.09
CA PHE A 63 -13.84 -7.29 -11.43
C PHE A 63 -12.76 -8.39 -11.34
N LEU A 64 -12.00 -8.61 -12.41
CA LEU A 64 -10.87 -9.54 -12.40
C LEU A 64 -9.84 -9.16 -11.33
N ASN A 65 -9.44 -7.89 -11.25
CA ASN A 65 -8.48 -7.43 -10.25
C ASN A 65 -9.00 -7.62 -8.81
N PHE A 66 -10.29 -7.38 -8.57
CA PHE A 66 -10.92 -7.73 -7.29
C PHE A 66 -10.77 -9.22 -6.97
N LEU A 67 -11.06 -10.10 -7.93
CA LEU A 67 -10.94 -11.55 -7.78
C LEU A 67 -9.50 -12.01 -7.53
N LEU A 68 -8.51 -11.36 -8.17
CA LEU A 68 -7.09 -11.65 -7.93
C LEU A 68 -6.65 -11.22 -6.53
N ASN A 69 -7.05 -10.02 -6.09
CA ASN A 69 -6.75 -9.51 -4.75
C ASN A 69 -7.37 -10.38 -3.65
N GLU A 70 -8.62 -10.81 -3.83
CA GLU A 70 -9.28 -11.74 -2.90
C GLU A 70 -8.50 -13.06 -2.81
N SER A 71 -8.08 -13.60 -3.96
CA SER A 71 -7.31 -14.84 -4.03
C SER A 71 -5.98 -14.74 -3.30
N ILE A 72 -5.28 -13.60 -3.43
CA ILE A 72 -4.04 -13.32 -2.68
C ILE A 72 -4.33 -13.28 -1.19
N LYS A 73 -5.39 -12.59 -0.76
CA LYS A 73 -5.75 -12.41 0.64
C LYS A 73 -6.01 -13.76 1.32
N VAL A 74 -6.79 -14.65 0.70
CA VAL A 74 -7.15 -15.95 1.31
C VAL A 74 -6.00 -16.96 1.30
N GLN A 75 -5.05 -16.82 0.39
CA GLN A 75 -3.82 -17.64 0.38
C GLN A 75 -2.75 -17.10 1.35
N SER A 76 -2.85 -15.83 1.75
CA SER A 76 -1.88 -15.16 2.62
C SER A 76 -2.26 -15.35 4.09
N ASP A 77 -2.18 -16.59 4.56
CA ASP A 77 -2.53 -16.93 5.94
C ASP A 77 -1.49 -16.40 6.94
N ASN A 78 -1.99 -15.77 8.02
CA ASN A 78 -1.33 -15.34 9.27
C ASN A 78 0.21 -15.24 9.25
N LYS A 79 0.77 -14.31 8.47
CA LYS A 79 2.22 -14.05 8.47
C LYS A 79 2.65 -13.51 9.84
N GLN A 80 3.72 -14.07 10.41
CA GLN A 80 4.49 -13.38 11.44
C GLN A 80 4.96 -12.05 10.85
N THR A 81 4.44 -10.95 11.38
CA THR A 81 4.86 -9.59 11.03
C THR A 81 5.85 -9.07 12.06
N HIS A 82 6.53 -7.97 11.73
CA HIS A 82 7.34 -7.21 12.71
C HIS A 82 6.54 -6.91 13.99
N LEU A 83 5.23 -6.64 13.89
CA LEU A 83 4.37 -6.40 15.04
C LEU A 83 4.19 -7.65 15.91
N SER A 84 4.07 -8.84 15.32
CA SER A 84 3.98 -10.08 16.09
C SER A 84 5.25 -10.35 16.89
N ILE A 85 6.42 -10.03 16.32
CA ILE A 85 7.72 -10.13 16.98
C ILE A 85 7.79 -9.11 18.12
N PHE A 86 7.43 -7.85 17.86
CA PHE A 86 7.40 -6.78 18.85
C PHE A 86 6.50 -7.11 20.04
N LEU A 87 5.27 -7.60 19.81
CA LEU A 87 4.36 -8.00 20.87
C LEU A 87 4.90 -9.17 21.70
N LYS A 88 5.56 -10.13 21.05
CA LYS A 88 6.22 -11.23 21.77
C LYS A 88 7.40 -10.74 22.61
N ALA A 89 8.22 -9.85 22.07
CA ALA A 89 9.30 -9.18 22.80
C ALA A 89 8.76 -8.47 24.04
N LYS A 90 7.70 -7.66 23.89
CA LYS A 90 7.02 -6.99 25.02
C LYS A 90 6.46 -7.95 26.05
N SER A 91 5.92 -9.10 25.63
CA SER A 91 5.48 -10.14 26.57
C SER A 91 6.66 -10.70 27.38
N MET A 92 7.80 -10.95 26.72
CA MET A 92 8.99 -11.48 27.39
C MET A 92 9.61 -10.46 28.36
N GLU A 93 9.59 -9.17 28.02
CA GLU A 93 10.01 -8.11 28.94
C GLU A 93 9.15 -8.08 30.21
N ARG A 94 7.82 -8.26 30.09
CA ARG A 94 6.90 -8.37 31.23
C ARG A 94 7.19 -9.60 32.12
N GLU A 95 7.77 -10.65 31.55
CA GLU A 95 8.25 -11.83 32.27
C GLU A 95 9.64 -11.60 32.93
N GLY A 96 10.19 -10.38 32.86
CA GLY A 96 11.49 -10.04 33.44
C GLY A 96 12.69 -10.38 32.55
N LYS A 97 12.47 -10.77 31.30
CA LYS A 97 13.57 -11.06 30.36
C LYS A 97 14.13 -9.77 29.79
N LYS A 98 15.46 -9.69 29.68
CA LYS A 98 16.14 -8.59 28.99
C LYS A 98 16.06 -8.83 27.47
N ILE A 99 15.44 -7.90 26.75
CA ILE A 99 15.31 -7.95 25.29
C ILE A 99 16.12 -6.80 24.67
N ILE A 100 16.74 -7.07 23.52
CA ILE A 100 17.38 -6.05 22.68
C ILE A 100 16.51 -5.93 21.44
N HIS A 101 15.93 -4.74 21.23
CA HIS A 101 15.08 -4.46 20.08
C HIS A 101 15.93 -4.10 18.86
N MET A 102 15.69 -4.78 17.74
CA MET A 102 16.32 -4.51 16.42
C MET A 102 15.29 -4.49 15.28
N GLU A 103 14.00 -4.53 15.61
CA GLU A 103 12.89 -4.66 14.69
C GLU A 103 12.06 -3.37 14.54
N VAL A 104 12.28 -2.38 15.40
CA VAL A 104 11.48 -1.15 15.46
C VAL A 104 12.19 -0.04 14.69
N GLY A 105 11.46 0.63 13.80
CA GLY A 105 11.99 1.73 12.98
C GLY A 105 11.76 3.13 13.56
N GLU A 106 11.46 3.24 14.86
CA GLU A 106 11.28 4.53 15.54
C GLU A 106 12.60 5.01 16.14
N PRO A 107 12.90 6.31 16.12
CA PRO A 107 14.13 6.82 16.74
C PRO A 107 14.11 6.67 18.27
N ASP A 108 15.29 6.49 18.85
CA ASP A 108 15.52 6.36 20.30
C ASP A 108 15.63 7.71 21.03
N PHE A 109 15.49 8.83 20.32
CA PHE A 109 15.53 10.18 20.89
C PHE A 109 14.14 10.81 21.02
N SER A 110 13.99 11.66 22.03
CA SER A 110 12.78 12.47 22.22
C SER A 110 12.71 13.65 21.25
N PRO A 111 11.50 14.16 20.93
CA PRO A 111 11.35 15.40 20.16
C PRO A 111 12.15 16.57 20.78
N PRO A 112 12.70 17.49 19.96
CA PRO A 112 13.46 18.63 20.45
C PRO A 112 12.68 19.52 21.43
N GLN A 113 13.38 20.19 22.36
CA GLN A 113 12.75 21.05 23.39
C GLN A 113 11.84 22.16 22.83
N ILE A 114 12.13 22.66 21.62
CA ILE A 114 11.27 23.64 20.95
C ILE A 114 9.87 23.09 20.68
N VAL A 115 9.74 21.79 20.38
CA VAL A 115 8.45 21.12 20.17
C VAL A 115 7.69 21.03 21.49
N LYS A 116 8.39 20.68 22.59
CA LYS A 116 7.80 20.64 23.93
C LYS A 116 7.22 22.01 24.32
N LYS A 117 8.00 23.07 24.19
CA LYS A 117 7.55 24.45 24.49
C LYS A 117 6.35 24.86 23.63
N ALA A 118 6.37 24.55 22.34
CA ALA A 118 5.25 24.85 21.45
C ALA A 118 3.96 24.11 21.86
N LEU A 119 4.07 22.87 22.33
CA LEU A 119 2.93 22.09 22.84
C LEU A 119 2.36 22.65 24.14
N GLU A 120 3.20 23.19 25.04
CA GLU A 120 2.78 23.82 26.29
C GLU A 120 1.91 25.07 26.04
N GLU A 121 2.19 25.82 24.98
CA GLU A 121 1.46 27.06 24.63
C GLU A 121 0.13 26.84 23.88
N VAL A 122 -0.18 25.59 23.48
CA VAL A 122 -1.36 25.27 22.64
C VAL A 122 -2.68 25.68 23.31
N PHE A 123 -2.79 25.45 24.62
CA PHE A 123 -3.98 25.80 25.40
C PHE A 123 -4.17 27.30 25.47
N ASP A 124 -3.12 28.03 25.85
CA ASP A 124 -3.14 29.49 26.02
C ASP A 124 -3.41 30.21 24.69
N LYS A 125 -2.92 29.66 23.57
CA LYS A 125 -3.14 30.20 22.22
C LYS A 125 -4.45 29.74 21.58
N GLY A 126 -5.21 28.88 22.23
CA GLY A 126 -6.55 28.46 21.78
C GLY A 126 -6.58 27.52 20.56
N PHE A 127 -5.49 26.77 20.29
CA PHE A 127 -5.40 25.85 19.16
C PHE A 127 -6.09 24.49 19.42
N LEU A 128 -7.31 24.50 19.97
CA LEU A 128 -8.05 23.29 20.40
C LEU A 128 -9.29 22.97 19.57
N LYS A 129 -9.63 23.84 18.61
CA LYS A 129 -10.85 23.73 17.81
C LYS A 129 -10.54 23.24 16.39
N TYR A 130 -11.59 22.87 15.66
CA TYR A 130 -11.46 22.53 14.24
C TYR A 130 -10.75 23.63 13.46
N GLY A 131 -9.79 23.21 12.64
CA GLY A 131 -9.10 24.07 11.70
C GLY A 131 -9.52 23.80 10.26
N ASN A 132 -8.76 24.36 9.32
CA ASN A 132 -8.92 24.05 7.90
C ASN A 132 -8.62 22.56 7.65
N ALA A 133 -9.44 21.89 6.83
CA ALA A 133 -9.29 20.48 6.49
C ALA A 133 -7.91 20.11 5.89
N LYS A 134 -7.25 21.07 5.21
CA LYS A 134 -5.91 20.87 4.64
C LYS A 134 -4.77 21.09 5.66
N GLY A 135 -5.08 21.57 6.86
CA GLY A 135 -4.13 22.01 7.88
C GLY A 135 -4.02 23.53 8.01
N LEU A 136 -3.38 23.98 9.09
CA LEU A 136 -3.20 25.40 9.43
C LEU A 136 -2.47 26.14 8.28
N PRO A 137 -3.02 27.27 7.75
CA PRO A 137 -2.41 27.97 6.61
C PRO A 137 -0.96 28.43 6.83
N SER A 138 -0.65 28.93 8.03
CA SER A 138 0.72 29.33 8.38
C SER A 138 1.68 28.15 8.40
N PHE A 139 1.25 26.98 8.86
CA PHE A 139 2.05 25.77 8.84
C PHE A 139 2.28 25.26 7.41
N ARG A 140 1.22 25.23 6.58
CA ARG A 140 1.33 24.87 5.15
C ARG A 140 2.27 25.80 4.39
N SER A 141 2.22 27.11 4.67
CA SER A 141 3.13 28.09 4.08
C SER A 141 4.58 27.85 4.50
N ALA A 142 4.83 27.55 5.77
CA ALA A 142 6.17 27.21 6.26
C ALA A 142 6.72 25.93 5.62
N LEU A 143 5.89 24.89 5.48
CA LEU A 143 6.24 23.64 4.79
C LEU A 143 6.54 23.88 3.30
N ALA A 144 5.73 24.69 2.63
CA ALA A 144 5.94 25.03 1.22
C ALA A 144 7.29 25.74 1.00
N LYS A 145 7.62 26.71 1.87
CA LYS A 145 8.93 27.37 1.85
C LYS A 145 10.06 26.38 2.10
N TYR A 146 9.97 25.56 3.15
CA TYR A 146 10.98 24.55 3.48
C TYR A 146 11.23 23.59 2.32
N SER A 147 10.16 23.06 1.71
CA SER A 147 10.26 22.14 0.58
C SER A 147 10.88 22.82 -0.65
N SER A 148 10.51 24.08 -0.92
CA SER A 148 11.08 24.82 -2.05
C SER A 148 12.58 25.04 -1.87
N ASP A 149 13.01 25.48 -0.68
CA ASP A 149 14.41 25.73 -0.36
C ASP A 149 15.24 24.43 -0.37
N LYS A 150 14.69 23.34 0.19
CA LYS A 150 15.41 22.07 0.34
C LYS A 150 15.56 21.31 -0.97
N PHE A 151 14.54 21.33 -1.82
CA PHE A 151 14.49 20.48 -3.02
C PHE A 151 14.62 21.28 -4.32
N GLY A 152 14.76 22.61 -4.25
CA GLY A 152 14.89 23.46 -5.44
C GLY A 152 13.64 23.48 -6.33
N ALA A 153 12.46 23.26 -5.73
CA ALA A 153 11.18 23.19 -6.43
C ALA A 153 10.30 24.42 -6.12
N THR A 154 9.33 24.73 -6.99
CA THR A 154 8.32 25.76 -6.68
C THR A 154 7.12 25.13 -6.00
N VAL A 155 7.10 25.12 -4.67
CA VAL A 155 5.99 24.59 -3.87
C VAL A 155 5.23 25.75 -3.23
N THR A 156 3.92 25.80 -3.43
CA THR A 156 3.03 26.76 -2.76
C THR A 156 2.25 26.08 -1.64
N GLN A 157 1.64 26.87 -0.74
CA GLN A 157 0.78 26.31 0.30
C GLN A 157 -0.34 25.44 -0.28
N ASP A 158 -0.84 25.73 -1.48
CA ASP A 158 -1.91 24.98 -2.15
C ASP A 158 -1.50 23.59 -2.60
N ASN A 159 -0.19 23.34 -2.72
CA ASN A 159 0.37 22.02 -2.98
C ASN A 159 0.54 21.18 -1.69
N ILE A 160 0.31 21.75 -0.51
CA ILE A 160 0.52 21.07 0.78
C ILE A 160 -0.81 20.71 1.43
N ILE A 161 -0.92 19.46 1.88
CA ILE A 161 -1.95 18.97 2.80
C ILE A 161 -1.26 18.36 4.02
N VAL A 162 -1.73 18.68 5.22
CA VAL A 162 -1.24 18.14 6.50
C VAL A 162 -2.12 16.97 6.90
N SER A 163 -1.50 15.86 7.27
CA SER A 163 -2.16 14.59 7.60
C SER A 163 -1.63 14.02 8.92
N PRO A 164 -2.36 13.09 9.56
CA PRO A 164 -1.87 12.32 10.71
C PRO A 164 -0.84 11.28 10.25
N GLY A 165 0.40 11.74 10.03
CA GLY A 165 1.55 10.90 9.69
C GLY A 165 1.58 10.43 8.23
N ALA A 166 2.76 9.95 7.82
CA ALA A 166 3.04 9.60 6.42
C ALA A 166 2.16 8.44 5.91
N ARG A 167 1.82 7.46 6.76
CA ARG A 167 0.93 6.34 6.40
C ARG A 167 -0.42 6.84 5.89
N PHE A 168 -1.01 7.82 6.56
CA PHE A 168 -2.29 8.39 6.16
C PHE A 168 -2.17 9.21 4.87
N SER A 169 -1.06 9.94 4.68
CA SER A 169 -0.78 10.60 3.40
C SER A 169 -0.76 9.61 2.25
N ILE A 170 -0.01 8.50 2.40
CA ILE A 170 0.11 7.47 1.36
C ILE A 170 -1.25 6.84 1.08
N PHE A 171 -1.99 6.46 2.13
CA PHE A 171 -3.33 5.92 1.97
C PHE A 171 -4.24 6.88 1.19
N THR A 172 -4.27 8.16 1.58
CA THR A 172 -5.10 9.18 0.94
C THR A 172 -4.69 9.43 -0.51
N THR A 173 -3.39 9.46 -0.80
CA THR A 173 -2.86 9.60 -2.16
C THR A 173 -3.32 8.43 -3.03
N ILE A 174 -3.21 7.20 -2.54
CA ILE A 174 -3.64 6.01 -3.27
C ILE A 174 -5.15 6.03 -3.51
N THR A 175 -5.97 6.27 -2.49
CA THR A 175 -7.43 6.26 -2.62
C THR A 175 -7.99 7.43 -3.42
N THR A 176 -7.25 8.54 -3.52
CA THR A 176 -7.69 9.72 -4.29
C THR A 176 -7.33 9.60 -5.77
N LEU A 177 -6.15 9.05 -6.07
CA LEU A 177 -5.61 9.06 -7.43
C LEU A 177 -5.86 7.77 -8.21
N LEU A 178 -6.15 6.67 -7.52
CA LEU A 178 -6.36 5.36 -8.15
C LEU A 178 -7.77 4.85 -7.89
N ASN A 179 -8.31 4.17 -8.88
CA ASN A 179 -9.58 3.45 -8.81
C ASN A 179 -9.33 1.95 -8.64
N PRO A 180 -10.27 1.20 -8.04
CA PRO A 180 -10.22 -0.25 -8.08
C PRO A 180 -9.97 -0.72 -9.52
N GLY A 181 -8.99 -1.60 -9.70
CA GLY A 181 -8.54 -2.07 -11.01
C GLY A 181 -7.30 -1.35 -11.58
N ASP A 182 -6.94 -0.17 -11.10
CA ASP A 182 -5.66 0.44 -11.45
C ASP A 182 -4.49 -0.36 -10.85
N GLU A 183 -3.31 -0.18 -11.43
CA GLU A 183 -2.07 -0.85 -11.01
C GLU A 183 -1.07 0.15 -10.40
N LEU A 184 -0.49 -0.26 -9.26
CA LEU A 184 0.55 0.45 -8.53
C LEU A 184 1.81 -0.41 -8.49
N ILE A 185 2.94 0.15 -8.91
CA ILE A 185 4.25 -0.51 -8.89
C ILE A 185 4.96 -0.23 -7.55
N ILE A 186 5.46 -1.28 -6.91
CA ILE A 186 6.32 -1.21 -5.72
C ILE A 186 7.67 -1.85 -6.05
N ILE A 187 8.75 -1.14 -5.73
CA ILE A 187 10.11 -1.67 -5.82
C ILE A 187 10.46 -2.30 -4.47
N GLU A 188 10.66 -3.61 -4.44
CA GLU A 188 11.00 -4.37 -3.24
C GLU A 188 12.52 -4.58 -3.12
N PRO A 189 13.09 -4.62 -1.90
CA PRO A 189 12.41 -4.55 -0.59
C PRO A 189 11.76 -3.19 -0.28
N ALA A 190 10.56 -3.21 0.31
CA ALA A 190 9.78 -1.99 0.55
C ALA A 190 9.11 -1.98 1.93
N TRP A 191 8.75 -0.79 2.39
CA TRP A 191 7.88 -0.64 3.56
C TRP A 191 6.50 -1.28 3.31
N PRO A 192 6.04 -2.24 4.16
CA PRO A 192 4.83 -3.01 3.90
C PRO A 192 3.55 -2.18 3.71
N ALA A 193 3.49 -0.98 4.31
CA ALA A 193 2.29 -0.16 4.28
C ALA A 193 1.91 0.30 2.86
N TYR A 194 2.87 0.45 1.94
CA TYR A 194 2.56 0.78 0.54
C TYR A 194 1.64 -0.29 -0.09
N LYS A 195 2.02 -1.56 0.07
CA LYS A 195 1.27 -2.71 -0.44
C LYS A 195 -0.07 -2.86 0.29
N GLU A 196 -0.07 -2.75 1.62
CA GLU A 196 -1.30 -2.86 2.42
C GLU A 196 -2.32 -1.77 2.06
N CYS A 197 -1.89 -0.51 1.91
CA CYS A 197 -2.77 0.57 1.51
C CYS A 197 -3.34 0.34 0.10
N ALA A 198 -2.51 -0.06 -0.87
CA ALA A 198 -2.97 -0.37 -2.23
C ALA A 198 -4.00 -1.51 -2.26
N LEU A 199 -3.70 -2.64 -1.63
CA LEU A 199 -4.61 -3.80 -1.60
C LEU A 199 -5.94 -3.47 -0.91
N ASN A 200 -5.90 -2.72 0.20
CA ASN A 200 -7.11 -2.29 0.92
C ASN A 200 -7.98 -1.33 0.10
N SER A 201 -7.40 -0.65 -0.88
CA SER A 201 -8.10 0.25 -1.80
C SER A 201 -8.54 -0.42 -3.10
N GLY A 202 -8.41 -1.76 -3.22
CA GLY A 202 -8.78 -2.50 -4.42
C GLY A 202 -7.80 -2.31 -5.60
N ILE A 203 -6.62 -1.77 -5.33
CA ILE A 203 -5.57 -1.54 -6.33
C ILE A 203 -4.77 -2.83 -6.51
N LYS A 204 -4.40 -3.13 -7.76
CA LYS A 204 -3.50 -4.25 -8.05
C LYS A 204 -2.05 -3.79 -7.85
N VAL A 205 -1.29 -4.56 -7.09
CA VAL A 205 0.14 -4.28 -6.86
C VAL A 205 0.98 -5.09 -7.83
N ARG A 206 1.89 -4.43 -8.56
CA ARG A 206 2.98 -5.08 -9.28
C ARG A 206 4.30 -4.82 -8.55
N THR A 207 5.17 -5.82 -8.51
CA THR A 207 6.42 -5.75 -7.75
C THR A 207 7.62 -5.80 -8.68
N ILE A 208 8.60 -4.94 -8.44
CA ILE A 208 9.95 -5.05 -9.01
C ILE A 208 10.87 -5.50 -7.88
N THR A 209 11.41 -6.71 -7.96
CA THR A 209 12.34 -7.22 -6.96
C THR A 209 13.76 -6.81 -7.31
N THR A 210 14.41 -6.10 -6.40
CA THR A 210 15.83 -5.75 -6.48
C THR A 210 16.67 -6.73 -5.65
N THR A 211 17.98 -6.75 -5.87
CA THR A 211 18.89 -7.67 -5.18
C THR A 211 20.01 -6.92 -4.48
N LEU A 212 20.67 -7.59 -3.53
CA LEU A 212 21.84 -7.06 -2.83
C LEU A 212 22.99 -6.74 -3.81
N GLU A 213 23.22 -7.61 -4.80
CA GLU A 213 24.26 -7.42 -5.82
C GLU A 213 23.99 -6.18 -6.68
N GLY A 214 22.71 -5.92 -6.97
CA GLY A 214 22.23 -4.70 -7.61
C GLY A 214 22.08 -3.52 -6.65
N LYS A 215 22.58 -3.60 -5.41
CA LYS A 215 22.49 -2.56 -4.36
C LYS A 215 21.06 -2.09 -4.08
N TRP A 216 20.08 -2.96 -4.29
CA TRP A 216 18.66 -2.65 -4.19
C TRP A 216 18.18 -1.55 -5.15
N GLU A 217 18.92 -1.29 -6.22
CA GLU A 217 18.55 -0.32 -7.25
C GLU A 217 17.75 -1.03 -8.36
N PRO A 218 16.55 -0.52 -8.73
CA PRO A 218 15.80 -1.08 -9.85
C PRO A 218 16.44 -0.65 -11.18
N ALA A 219 16.63 -1.59 -12.10
CA ALA A 219 17.03 -1.26 -13.46
C ALA A 219 15.86 -0.62 -14.23
N ILE A 220 16.15 0.36 -15.07
CA ILE A 220 15.11 1.08 -15.85
C ILE A 220 14.33 0.10 -16.74
N GLU A 221 15.00 -0.91 -17.29
CA GLU A 221 14.40 -1.93 -18.15
C GLU A 221 13.41 -2.80 -17.37
N GLN A 222 13.65 -3.05 -16.08
CA GLN A 222 12.71 -3.76 -15.22
C GLN A 222 11.45 -2.93 -15.00
N ILE A 223 11.60 -1.62 -14.78
CA ILE A 223 10.46 -0.70 -14.64
C ILE A 223 9.63 -0.68 -15.93
N GLN A 224 10.28 -0.52 -17.08
CA GLN A 224 9.61 -0.47 -18.38
C GLN A 224 8.80 -1.73 -18.69
N LYS A 225 9.32 -2.92 -18.33
CA LYS A 225 8.63 -4.21 -18.57
C LYS A 225 7.33 -4.37 -17.77
N VAL A 226 7.24 -3.74 -16.61
CA VAL A 226 6.10 -3.90 -15.69
C VAL A 226 4.99 -2.88 -15.98
N ILE A 227 5.33 -1.76 -16.62
CA ILE A 227 4.36 -0.72 -17.01
C ILE A 227 3.42 -1.24 -18.10
N ASN A 228 2.13 -1.00 -17.92
CA ASN A 228 1.09 -1.21 -18.93
C ASN A 228 0.00 -0.12 -18.84
N ALA A 229 -1.06 -0.24 -19.65
CA ALA A 229 -2.14 0.75 -19.72
C ALA A 229 -2.86 1.02 -18.36
N ASN A 230 -2.85 0.04 -17.44
CA ASN A 230 -3.46 0.14 -16.12
C ASN A 230 -2.49 0.71 -15.07
N THR A 231 -1.20 0.85 -15.37
CA THR A 231 -0.24 1.42 -14.42
C THR A 231 -0.48 2.91 -14.23
N LYS A 232 -0.86 3.31 -13.00
CA LYS A 232 -1.14 4.72 -12.65
C LYS A 232 -0.17 5.32 -11.63
N MET A 233 0.58 4.49 -10.93
CA MET A 233 1.49 4.96 -9.88
C MET A 233 2.72 4.05 -9.75
N ILE A 234 3.86 4.65 -9.46
CA ILE A 234 5.10 3.97 -9.04
C ILE A 234 5.49 4.57 -7.69
N VAL A 235 5.72 3.71 -6.69
CA VAL A 235 6.22 4.15 -5.39
C VAL A 235 7.75 4.19 -5.43
N LEU A 236 8.30 5.39 -5.31
CA LEU A 236 9.74 5.61 -5.13
C LEU A 236 10.00 6.07 -3.70
N ASN A 237 10.75 5.28 -2.95
CA ASN A 237 11.17 5.61 -1.59
C ASN A 237 12.70 5.58 -1.55
N TYR A 238 13.28 6.74 -1.31
CA TYR A 238 14.72 6.92 -1.10
C TYR A 238 14.92 7.97 -0.01
N PRO A 239 15.83 7.76 0.94
CA PRO A 239 16.54 6.51 1.26
C PRO A 239 15.64 5.40 1.80
#